data_AF-A0A7X1H3Z4-F1
#
_entry.id   AF-A0A7X1H3Z4-F1
#
_cell.length_a   1.000
_cell.length_b   1.000
_cell.length_c   1.000
_cell.angle_alpha   90.00
_cell.angle_beta   90.00
_cell.angle_gamma   90.00
#
_symmetry.space_group_name_H-M   'P 1'
#
loop_
_entity.id
_entity.type
_entity.pdbx_description
1 polymer ?
#
loop_
_entity_poly.entity_id
_entity_poly.type
_entity_poly.pdbx_seq_one_letter_code
_entity_poly.pdbx_strand_id
1 'polypeptide(L)' 'MFPKSSKLRNNKGWSQAQLAIKIEADLQRVSKYEREVMGPTMEIMVRIAEAFWFQPQKLW' A
#
# COMPACT_ATOMS: atom_id res chain seq x y z
N MET A 1 -13.87 -5.45 -4.53
CA MET A 1 -12.83 -4.79 -5.36
C MET A 1 -11.91 -4.03 -4.41
N PHE A 2 -10.61 -4.35 -4.37
CA PHE A 2 -9.66 -3.55 -3.58
C PHE A 2 -9.66 -2.12 -4.12
N PRO A 3 -9.81 -1.07 -3.28
CA PRO A 3 -9.78 0.30 -3.76
C PRO A 3 -8.43 0.58 -4.43
N LYS A 4 -8.42 1.37 -5.52
CA LYS A 4 -7.16 1.77 -6.18
C LYS A 4 -6.24 2.41 -5.14
N SER A 5 -5.11 1.75 -4.85
CA SER A 5 -4.11 2.20 -3.85
C SER A 5 -3.62 3.62 -4.13
N SER A 6 -3.59 4.03 -5.41
CA SER A 6 -3.28 5.40 -5.83
C SER A 6 -4.24 6.44 -5.26
N LYS A 7 -5.55 6.17 -5.21
CA LYS A 7 -6.52 7.11 -4.63
C LYS A 7 -6.33 7.25 -3.12
N LEU A 8 -6.15 6.13 -2.42
CA LEU A 8 -5.91 6.12 -0.97
C LEU A 8 -4.63 6.86 -0.62
N ARG A 9 -3.56 6.60 -1.39
CA ARG A 9 -2.27 7.26 -1.28
C ARG A 9 -2.40 8.77 -1.48
N ASN A 10 -3.09 9.20 -2.55
CA ASN A 10 -3.31 10.62 -2.83
C ASN A 10 -4.14 11.31 -1.73
N ASN A 11 -5.18 10.64 -1.20
CA ASN A 11 -5.98 11.17 -0.08
C ASN A 11 -5.17 11.36 1.20
N LYS A 12 -4.08 10.60 1.37
CA LYS A 12 -3.14 10.75 2.49
C LYS A 12 -1.95 11.69 2.17
N GLY A 13 -1.88 12.23 0.94
CA GLY A 13 -0.77 13.07 0.49
C GLY A 13 0.55 12.32 0.31
N TRP A 14 0.51 10.99 0.14
CA TRP A 14 1.73 10.17 0.05
C TRP A 14 2.26 10.09 -1.39
N SER A 15 3.58 10.05 -1.55
CA SER A 15 4.23 9.63 -2.79
C SER A 15 4.27 8.11 -2.92
N GLN A 16 4.45 7.58 -4.12
CA GLN A 16 4.58 6.12 -4.32
C GLN A 16 5.75 5.55 -3.49
N ALA A 17 6.85 6.31 -3.33
CA ALA A 17 7.99 5.91 -2.50
C ALA A 17 7.61 5.83 -1.02
N GLN A 18 6.80 6.75 -0.52
CA GLN A 18 6.32 6.70 0.87
C GLN A 18 5.40 5.50 1.11
N LEU A 19 4.54 5.15 0.15
CA LEU A 19 3.73 3.92 0.24
C LEU A 19 4.62 2.67 0.20
N ALA A 20 5.62 2.66 -0.68
CA ALA A 20 6.58 1.56 -0.82
C ALA A 20 7.30 1.27 0.51
N ILE A 21 7.77 2.31 1.19
CA ILE A 21 8.37 2.20 2.53
C ILE A 21 7.38 1.62 3.54
N LYS A 22 6.13 2.10 3.55
CA LYS A 22 5.11 1.66 4.53
C LYS A 22 4.70 0.20 4.39
N ILE A 23 4.74 -0.34 3.17
CA ILE A 23 4.36 -1.74 2.90
C ILE A 23 5.58 -2.64 2.66
N GLU A 24 6.78 -2.09 2.89
CA GLU A 24 8.06 -2.78 2.70
C GLU A 24 8.15 -3.47 1.32
N ALA A 25 7.89 -2.69 0.27
CA ALA A 25 8.00 -3.13 -1.12
C ALA A 25 8.86 -2.16 -1.93
N ASP A 26 9.36 -2.61 -3.08
CA ASP A 26 10.04 -1.71 -4.02
C ASP A 26 9.07 -0.72 -4.67
N LEU A 27 9.56 0.49 -4.92
CA LEU A 27 8.84 1.54 -5.66
C LEU A 27 8.29 1.04 -7.00
N GLN A 28 9.07 0.23 -7.72
CA GLN A 28 8.63 -0.34 -9.01
C GLN A 28 7.43 -1.26 -8.85
N ARG A 29 7.35 -2.02 -7.75
CA ARG A 29 6.21 -2.91 -7.47
C ARG A 29 4.96 -2.10 -7.19
N VAL A 30 5.07 -1.05 -6.35
CA VAL A 30 3.96 -0.10 -6.09
C VAL A 30 3.45 0.52 -7.39
N SER A 31 4.34 0.96 -8.27
CA SER A 31 3.96 1.51 -9.58
C SER A 31 3.23 0.48 -10.46
N LYS A 32 3.66 -0.79 -10.46
CA LYS A 32 2.96 -1.85 -11.20
C LYS A 32 1.60 -2.19 -10.61
N TYR A 33 1.46 -2.17 -9.27
CA TYR A 33 0.19 -2.38 -8.58
C TYR A 33 -0.81 -1.27 -8.91
N GLU A 34 -0.39 -0.01 -8.85
CA GLU A 34 -1.26 1.14 -9.15
C GLU A 34 -1.70 1.20 -10.62
N ARG A 35 -0.90 0.64 -11.54
CA ARG A 35 -1.19 0.54 -12.98
C ARG A 35 -1.86 -0.77 -13.38
N GLU A 36 -2.18 -1.65 -12.44
CA GLU A 36 -2.84 -2.95 -12.69
C GLU A 36 -2.03 -3.89 -13.61
N VAL A 37 -0.72 -3.65 -13.76
CA VAL A 37 0.20 -4.51 -14.54
C VAL A 37 0.51 -5.82 -13.79
N MET A 38 0.44 -5.76 -12.46
CA MET A 38 0.68 -6.89 -11.55
C MET A 38 -0.20 -6.70 -10.31
N GLY A 39 -0.71 -7.80 -9.75
CA GLY A 39 -1.38 -7.78 -8.45
C GLY A 39 -0.39 -7.92 -7.28
N PRO A 40 -0.67 -7.30 -6.11
CA PRO A 40 0.08 -7.59 -4.90
C PRO A 40 -0.16 -9.04 -4.43
N THR A 41 0.81 -9.61 -3.72
CA THR A 41 0.59 -10.88 -2.99
C THR A 41 -0.34 -10.66 -1.80
N MET A 42 -0.86 -11.74 -1.21
CA MET A 42 -1.68 -11.64 0.02
C MET A 42 -0.95 -10.91 1.14
N GLU A 43 0.34 -11.17 1.33
CA GLU A 43 1.18 -10.48 2.32
C GLU A 43 1.22 -8.96 2.06
N ILE A 44 1.45 -8.54 0.81
CA ILE A 44 1.43 -7.12 0.45
C ILE A 44 0.03 -6.52 0.61
N MET A 45 -1.03 -7.27 0.32
CA MET A 45 -2.41 -6.81 0.57
C MET A 45 -2.67 -6.54 2.05
N VAL A 46 -2.16 -7.39 2.96
CA VAL A 46 -2.24 -7.18 4.41
C VAL A 46 -1.48 -5.92 4.80
N ARG A 47 -0.24 -5.75 4.34
CA ARG A 47 0.56 -4.54 4.64
C ARG A 47 -0.08 -3.25 4.10
N ILE A 48 -0.67 -3.31 2.91
CA ILE A 48 -1.47 -2.20 2.36
C ILE A 48 -2.66 -1.92 3.27
N ALA A 49 -3.36 -2.95 3.74
CA ALA A 49 -4.50 -2.78 4.63
C ALA A 49 -4.09 -2.14 5.97
N GLU A 50 -2.99 -2.60 6.55
CA GLU A 50 -2.38 -2.02 7.75
C GLU A 50 -2.01 -0.56 7.54
N ALA A 51 -1.29 -0.24 6.47
CA ALA A 51 -0.87 1.13 6.19
C ALA A 51 -2.05 2.12 6.10
N PHE A 52 -3.21 1.71 5.59
CA PHE A 52 -4.34 2.60 5.34
C PHE A 52 -5.45 2.57 6.41
N TRP A 53 -5.73 1.41 7.00
CA TRP A 53 -6.91 1.21 7.85
C TRP A 53 -6.59 0.66 9.24
N PHE A 54 -5.44 0.01 9.44
CA PHE A 54 -5.11 -0.57 10.73
C PHE A 54 -4.00 0.25 11.40
N GLN A 55 -4.37 1.00 12.43
CA GLN A 55 -3.38 1.41 13.43
C GLN A 55 -3.22 0.19 14.33
N PRO A 56 -2.12 -0.59 14.28
CA PRO A 56 -1.93 -1.64 15.26
C PRO A 56 -2.02 -0.96 16.63
N GLN A 57 -3.04 -1.31 17.41
CA GLN A 57 -3.01 -1.01 18.82
C GLN A 57 -1.71 -1.61 19.32
N LYS A 58 -0.91 -0.83 20.05
CA LYS A 58 0.23 -1.34 20.80
C LYS A 58 -0.23 -2.57 21.57
N LEU A 59 0.06 -3.74 21.02
CA LEU A 59 0.12 -4.96 21.77
C LEU A 59 1.54 -4.91 22.34
N TRP A 60 1.56 -4.76 23.67
CA TRP A 60 2.67 -4.57 24.62
C TRP A 60 3.46 -3.24 24.53
#